data_AF-A0A0K9NXH6-F1
#
_entry.id   AF-A0A0K9NXH6-F1
#
_cell.length_a   1.000
_cell.length_b   1.000
_cell.length_c   1.000
_cell.angle_alpha   90.00
_cell.angle_beta   90.00
_cell.angle_gamma   90.00
#
_symmetry.space_group_name_H-M   'P 1'
#
loop_
_entity.id
_entity.type
_entity.pdbx_description
1 polymer ?
#
loop_
_entity_poly.entity_id
_entity_poly.type
_entity_poly.pdbx_seq_one_letter_code
_entity_poly.pdbx_strand_id
1 'polypeptide(L)'
;MIGGRRIENDFDPMIRSCGKGHRSSLILPTSNGGMICLMCFSNLVSDPSSPSHHVSYALSQISQGVNEEEFRRILLTFHAHFLVMPLVQAMCLFEDEAVGSQVIDLVSDLCCNGDESGCCGLAKDFIMRIGDRITSGVLGWSRRQIYMVMLIYLCFGILALLYSSPIFQ
;
A
#
# COMPACT_ATOMS: atom_id res chain seq x y z
N MET A 1 14.85 54.41 10.52
CA MET A 1 15.58 53.52 9.60
C MET A 1 15.06 52.12 9.80
N ILE A 2 14.50 51.54 8.75
CA ILE A 2 13.84 50.25 8.71
C ILE A 2 14.94 49.18 8.58
N GLY A 3 15.13 48.36 9.61
CA GLY A 3 15.99 47.17 9.56
C GLY A 3 15.11 45.93 9.62
N GLY A 4 14.87 45.33 8.46
CA GLY A 4 13.92 44.23 8.27
C GLY A 4 14.22 43.01 9.16
N ARG A 5 13.20 42.57 9.90
CA ARG A 5 13.14 41.23 10.47
C ARG A 5 13.07 40.24 9.31
N ARG A 6 14.18 39.55 9.05
CA ARG A 6 14.21 38.35 8.22
C ARG A 6 13.41 37.28 9.00
N ILE A 7 12.23 36.94 8.50
CA ILE A 7 11.52 35.73 8.90
C ILE A 7 12.32 34.60 8.27
N GLU A 8 13.29 34.08 9.01
CA GLU A 8 13.90 32.80 8.67
C GLU A 8 12.84 31.75 9.00
N ASN A 9 12.24 31.21 7.92
CA ASN A 9 11.37 30.04 7.99
C ASN A 9 12.22 28.87 8.47
N ASP A 10 12.23 28.62 9.78
CA ASP A 10 12.72 27.38 10.38
C ASP A 10 11.79 26.23 9.98
N PHE A 11 12.02 25.68 8.79
CA PHE A 11 11.65 24.30 8.51
C PHE A 11 12.57 23.42 9.37
N ASP A 12 12.08 22.99 10.53
CA ASP A 12 12.80 22.11 11.44
C ASP A 12 13.20 20.80 10.72
N PRO A 13 14.51 20.53 10.49
CA PRO A 13 14.98 19.37 9.75
C PRO A 13 15.01 18.07 10.60
N MET A 14 14.31 18.01 11.74
CA MET A 14 14.40 16.92 12.71
C MET A 14 13.16 16.02 12.88
N ILE A 15 12.30 15.83 11.88
CA ILE A 15 11.38 14.68 11.95
C ILE A 15 12.14 13.38 11.57
N ARG A 16 13.03 12.95 12.47
CA ARG A 16 13.86 11.74 12.33
C ARG A 16 13.09 10.44 12.58
N SER A 17 11.88 10.54 13.10
CA SER A 17 11.01 9.41 13.41
C SER A 17 9.55 9.84 13.48
N CYS A 18 8.62 8.92 13.24
CA CYS A 18 7.20 9.19 13.46
C CYS A 18 6.93 9.33 14.97
N GLY A 19 5.72 9.76 15.36
CA GLY A 19 5.33 9.88 16.77
C GLY A 19 5.36 8.57 17.59
N LYS A 20 5.62 7.43 16.95
CA LYS A 20 5.83 6.11 17.57
C LYS A 20 7.30 5.66 17.58
N GLY A 21 8.24 6.50 17.13
CA GLY A 21 9.68 6.19 17.14
C GLY A 21 10.15 5.26 16.02
N HIS A 22 9.36 5.04 14.97
CA HIS A 22 9.82 4.25 13.81
C HIS A 22 10.90 4.99 13.02
N ARG A 23 11.77 4.22 12.37
CA ARG A 23 12.91 4.74 11.57
C ARG A 23 12.42 5.70 10.49
N SER A 24 13.14 6.82 10.29
CA SER A 24 12.88 7.77 9.20
C SER A 24 12.87 7.13 7.81
N SER A 25 13.64 6.06 7.60
CA SER A 25 13.67 5.31 6.34
C SER A 25 12.33 4.64 5.97
N LEU A 26 11.36 4.61 6.89
CA LEU A 26 10.00 4.10 6.65
C LEU A 26 8.98 5.24 6.60
N ILE A 27 9.43 6.49 6.53
CA ILE A 27 8.59 7.68 6.48
C ILE A 27 8.70 8.26 5.09
N LEU A 28 7.59 8.29 4.36
CA LEU A 28 7.52 8.80 3.00
C LEU A 28 6.85 10.18 3.03
N PRO A 29 7.48 11.21 2.44
CA PRO A 29 6.87 12.52 2.31
C PRO A 29 5.75 12.48 1.27
N THR A 30 4.67 13.21 1.52
CA THR A 30 3.61 13.44 0.53
C THR A 30 3.75 14.82 -0.09
N SER A 31 3.23 15.00 -1.30
CA SER A 31 3.30 16.27 -2.04
C SER A 31 2.61 17.44 -1.31
N ASN A 32 1.65 17.13 -0.44
CA ASN A 32 0.93 18.10 0.40
C ASN A 32 1.71 18.52 1.66
N GLY A 33 2.99 18.17 1.78
CA GLY A 33 3.82 18.48 2.95
C GLY A 33 3.54 17.59 4.17
N GLY A 34 2.80 16.50 3.99
CA GLY A 34 2.56 15.48 5.00
C GLY A 34 3.62 14.37 4.98
N MET A 35 3.49 13.43 5.91
CA MET A 35 4.36 12.25 5.96
C MET A 35 3.57 11.01 6.36
N ILE A 36 3.85 9.89 5.68
CA ILE A 36 3.25 8.60 5.97
C ILE A 36 4.32 7.65 6.49
N CYS A 37 4.12 7.10 7.69
CA CYS A 37 4.97 6.05 8.22
C CYS A 37 4.44 4.67 7.82
N LEU A 38 5.18 3.95 6.97
CA LEU A 38 4.79 2.64 6.46
C LEU A 38 4.64 1.59 7.57
N MET A 39 5.45 1.68 8.64
CA MET A 39 5.29 0.78 9.79
C MET A 39 4.00 1.07 10.57
N CYS A 40 3.63 2.34 10.74
CA CYS A 40 2.34 2.69 11.36
C CYS A 40 1.17 2.22 10.49
N PHE A 41 1.27 2.44 9.17
CA PHE A 41 0.30 1.92 8.21
C PHE A 41 0.16 0.41 8.31
N SER A 42 1.28 -0.33 8.24
CA SER A 42 1.32 -1.78 8.37
C SER A 42 0.66 -2.26 9.65
N ASN A 43 1.00 -1.67 10.79
CA ASN A 43 0.40 -2.08 12.07
C ASN A 43 -1.11 -1.82 12.10
N LEU A 44 -1.57 -0.71 11.53
CA LEU A 44 -2.99 -0.36 11.48
C LEU A 44 -3.77 -1.36 10.62
N VAL A 45 -3.30 -1.69 9.41
CA VAL A 45 -4.02 -2.56 8.47
C VAL A 45 -3.88 -4.06 8.79
N SER A 46 -2.90 -4.44 9.61
CA SER A 46 -2.69 -5.81 10.07
C SER A 46 -3.35 -6.13 11.41
N ASP A 47 -3.99 -5.14 12.07
CA ASP A 47 -4.60 -5.32 13.38
C ASP A 47 -6.14 -5.45 13.25
N PRO A 48 -6.74 -6.61 13.61
CA PRO A 48 -8.19 -6.81 13.54
C PRO A 48 -8.98 -5.90 14.50
N SER A 49 -8.33 -5.31 15.51
CA SER A 49 -8.96 -4.37 16.43
C SER A 49 -9.00 -2.94 15.90
N SER A 50 -8.33 -2.66 14.77
CA SER A 50 -8.34 -1.35 14.14
C SER A 50 -9.73 -1.01 13.61
N PRO A 51 -10.27 0.18 13.90
CA PRO A 51 -11.54 0.62 13.32
C PRO A 51 -11.46 0.74 11.79
N SER A 52 -12.45 0.18 11.08
CA SER A 52 -12.46 0.12 9.61
C SER A 52 -12.34 1.49 8.94
N HIS A 53 -12.90 2.55 9.54
CA HIS A 53 -12.78 3.91 9.01
C HIS A 53 -11.35 4.47 9.06
N HIS A 54 -10.55 4.10 10.08
CA HIS A 54 -9.14 4.49 10.14
C HIS A 54 -8.31 3.73 9.10
N VAL A 55 -8.61 2.44 8.93
CA VAL A 55 -7.99 1.59 7.89
C VAL A 55 -8.30 2.14 6.51
N SER A 56 -9.56 2.45 6.24
CA SER A 56 -10.01 3.02 4.96
C SER A 56 -9.35 4.36 4.68
N TYR A 57 -9.29 5.25 5.68
CA TYR A 57 -8.59 6.51 5.54
C TYR A 57 -7.10 6.28 5.23
N ALA A 58 -6.42 5.40 5.94
CA ALA A 58 -5.02 5.10 5.70
C ALA A 58 -4.76 4.52 4.29
N LEU A 59 -5.64 3.62 3.81
CA LEU A 59 -5.58 3.08 2.44
C LEU A 59 -5.73 4.19 1.41
N SER A 60 -6.67 5.12 1.61
CA SER A 60 -6.84 6.28 0.73
C SER A 60 -5.60 7.18 0.68
N GLN A 61 -4.91 7.36 1.81
CA GLN A 61 -3.69 8.17 1.87
C GLN A 61 -2.54 7.50 1.11
N ILE A 62 -2.40 6.18 1.20
CA ILE A 62 -1.42 5.44 0.40
C ILE A 62 -1.78 5.49 -1.09
N SER A 63 -3.04 5.24 -1.45
CA SER A 63 -3.50 5.30 -2.85
C SER A 63 -3.25 6.69 -3.47
N GLN A 64 -3.53 7.76 -2.73
CA GLN A 64 -3.17 9.12 -3.16
C GLN A 64 -1.66 9.26 -3.34
N GLY A 65 -0.86 8.80 -2.37
CA GLY A 65 0.60 8.82 -2.48
C GLY A 65 1.14 8.05 -3.70
N VAL A 66 0.57 6.90 -4.05
CA VAL A 66 0.98 6.12 -5.23
C VAL A 66 0.71 6.87 -6.54
N ASN A 67 -0.23 7.82 -6.57
CA ASN A 67 -0.43 8.68 -7.73
C ASN A 67 0.65 9.78 -7.85
N GLU A 68 1.33 10.12 -6.75
CA GLU A 68 2.42 11.10 -6.73
C GLU A 68 3.74 10.45 -7.16
N GLU A 69 4.46 11.06 -8.11
CA GLU A 69 5.66 10.46 -8.72
C GLU A 69 6.77 10.15 -7.70
N GLU A 70 7.10 11.10 -6.82
CA GLU A 70 8.20 10.93 -5.87
C GLU A 70 7.87 9.88 -4.80
N PHE A 71 6.67 9.94 -4.22
CA PHE A 71 6.21 8.96 -3.24
C PHE A 71 6.18 7.56 -3.86
N ARG A 72 5.57 7.43 -5.05
CA ARG A 72 5.51 6.17 -5.79
C ARG A 72 6.89 5.60 -6.06
N ARG A 73 7.82 6.42 -6.58
CA ARG A 73 9.19 5.98 -6.88
C ARG A 73 9.89 5.45 -5.63
N ILE A 74 9.85 6.20 -4.52
CA ILE A 74 10.46 5.77 -3.25
C ILE A 74 9.82 4.48 -2.75
N LEU A 75 8.48 4.41 -2.76
CA LEU A 75 7.74 3.25 -2.31
C LEU A 75 8.10 2.01 -3.13
N LEU A 76 8.02 2.10 -4.46
CA LEU A 76 8.22 0.95 -5.33
C LEU A 76 9.67 0.48 -5.36
N THR A 77 10.64 1.40 -5.33
CA THR A 77 12.07 1.03 -5.34
C THR A 77 12.52 0.40 -4.03
N PHE A 78 12.03 0.86 -2.88
CA PHE A 78 12.62 0.48 -1.57
C PHE A 78 11.68 -0.29 -0.64
N HIS A 79 10.37 -0.22 -0.85
CA HIS A 79 9.39 -0.63 0.16
C HIS A 79 8.21 -1.45 -0.36
N ALA A 80 8.13 -1.74 -1.66
CA ALA A 80 6.99 -2.47 -2.24
C ALA A 80 6.71 -3.80 -1.51
N HIS A 81 7.75 -4.62 -1.33
CA HIS A 81 7.61 -5.93 -0.67
C HIS A 81 7.25 -5.82 0.82
N PHE A 82 7.53 -4.69 1.47
CA PHE A 82 7.15 -4.45 2.86
C PHE A 82 5.62 -4.39 3.03
N LEU A 83 4.89 -3.95 2.00
CA LEU A 83 3.43 -3.83 2.02
C LEU A 83 2.68 -5.12 1.66
N VAL A 84 3.37 -6.14 1.15
CA VAL A 84 2.71 -7.38 0.69
C VAL A 84 1.95 -8.06 1.81
N MET A 85 2.65 -8.44 2.90
CA MET A 85 2.01 -9.17 4.00
C MET A 85 0.92 -8.34 4.71
N PRO A 86 1.14 -7.04 5.02
CA PRO A 86 0.11 -6.22 5.67
C PRO A 86 -1.17 -6.09 4.84
N LEU A 87 -1.07 -5.89 3.53
CA LEU A 87 -2.24 -5.82 2.66
C LEU A 87 -2.92 -7.20 2.54
N VAL A 88 -2.16 -8.29 2.47
CA VAL A 88 -2.72 -9.65 2.51
C VAL A 88 -3.47 -9.93 3.82
N GLN A 89 -2.94 -9.45 4.94
CA GLN A 89 -3.62 -9.55 6.23
C GLN A 89 -4.90 -8.71 6.25
N ALA A 90 -4.86 -7.47 5.77
CA ALA A 90 -6.05 -6.61 5.71
C ALA A 90 -7.21 -7.29 4.97
N MET A 91 -6.94 -7.96 3.84
CA MET A 91 -7.96 -8.73 3.10
C MET A 91 -8.57 -9.88 3.90
N CYS A 92 -7.75 -10.53 4.74
CA CYS A 92 -8.18 -11.65 5.55
C CYS A 92 -8.91 -11.22 6.84
N LEU A 93 -8.63 -10.01 7.34
CA LEU A 93 -9.12 -9.54 8.64
C LEU A 93 -10.39 -8.71 8.53
N PHE A 94 -10.51 -7.87 7.49
CA PHE A 94 -11.65 -6.96 7.35
C PHE A 94 -12.76 -7.57 6.49
N GLU A 95 -13.98 -7.60 7.03
CA GLU A 95 -15.19 -8.03 6.30
C GLU A 95 -15.89 -6.88 5.55
N ASP A 96 -15.44 -5.64 5.77
CA ASP A 96 -15.96 -4.43 5.15
C ASP A 96 -15.60 -4.42 3.65
N GLU A 97 -16.63 -4.40 2.80
CA GLU A 97 -16.49 -4.45 1.34
C GLU A 97 -15.78 -3.21 0.77
N ALA A 98 -15.95 -2.05 1.39
CA ALA A 98 -15.30 -0.81 0.94
C ALA A 98 -13.80 -0.87 1.25
N VAL A 99 -13.42 -1.33 2.44
CA VAL A 99 -12.01 -1.54 2.81
C VAL A 99 -11.39 -2.58 1.89
N GLY A 100 -12.09 -3.69 1.67
CA GLY A 100 -11.61 -4.74 0.80
C GLY A 100 -11.36 -4.27 -0.63
N SER A 101 -12.32 -3.56 -1.23
CA SER A 101 -12.15 -2.96 -2.56
C SER A 101 -10.95 -2.01 -2.61
N GLN A 102 -10.77 -1.15 -1.60
CA GLN A 102 -9.61 -0.26 -1.52
C GLN A 102 -8.27 -1.00 -1.46
N VAL A 103 -8.22 -2.15 -0.78
CA VAL A 103 -7.01 -2.98 -0.75
C VAL A 103 -6.74 -3.57 -2.13
N ILE A 104 -7.77 -4.06 -2.83
CA ILE A 104 -7.66 -4.62 -4.19
C ILE A 104 -7.15 -3.57 -5.16
N ASP A 105 -7.76 -2.38 -5.14
CA ASP A 105 -7.39 -1.26 -6.02
C ASP A 105 -5.94 -0.87 -5.77
N LEU A 106 -5.55 -0.70 -4.50
CA LEU A 106 -4.18 -0.36 -4.13
C LEU A 106 -3.17 -1.45 -4.55
N VAL A 107 -3.49 -2.73 -4.33
CA VAL A 107 -2.62 -3.84 -4.77
C VAL A 107 -2.45 -3.84 -6.28
N SER A 108 -3.53 -3.59 -7.02
CA SER A 108 -3.51 -3.49 -8.47
C SER A 108 -2.64 -2.33 -8.94
N ASP A 109 -2.81 -1.15 -8.34
CA ASP A 109 -2.00 0.04 -8.64
C ASP A 109 -0.51 -0.21 -8.35
N LEU A 110 -0.18 -0.83 -7.22
CA LEU A 110 1.21 -1.14 -6.87
C LEU A 110 1.85 -2.11 -7.85
N CYS A 111 1.08 -3.06 -8.37
CA CYS A 111 1.58 -4.01 -9.36
C CYS A 111 1.73 -3.37 -10.74
N CYS A 112 0.70 -2.65 -11.22
CA CYS A 112 0.70 -2.04 -12.56
C CYS A 112 1.70 -0.89 -12.71
N ASN A 113 1.95 -0.14 -11.65
CA ASN A 113 2.87 0.99 -11.69
C ASN A 113 4.35 0.59 -11.41
N GLY A 114 4.63 -0.69 -11.16
CA GLY A 114 6.00 -1.18 -11.12
C GLY A 114 6.60 -1.19 -12.52
N ASP A 115 7.83 -0.68 -12.68
CA ASP A 115 8.56 -0.63 -13.95
C ASP A 115 8.50 -1.97 -14.73
N GLU A 116 8.71 -1.92 -16.05
CA GLU A 116 8.59 -3.03 -17.02
C GLU A 116 9.31 -4.36 -16.65
N SER A 117 10.21 -4.37 -15.65
CA SER A 117 10.86 -5.58 -15.14
C SER A 117 10.41 -6.04 -13.73
N GLY A 118 9.72 -5.19 -12.97
CA GLY A 118 9.36 -5.39 -11.56
C GLY A 118 7.89 -5.75 -11.30
N CYS A 119 6.98 -5.44 -12.24
CA CYS A 119 5.55 -5.76 -12.16
C CYS A 119 5.28 -7.25 -11.85
N CYS A 120 6.03 -8.16 -12.49
CA CYS A 120 5.90 -9.60 -12.29
C CYS A 120 6.33 -10.09 -10.90
N GLY A 121 7.31 -9.44 -10.26
CA GLY A 121 7.85 -9.89 -8.98
C GLY A 121 6.88 -9.64 -7.82
N LEU A 122 6.40 -8.40 -7.72
CA LEU A 122 5.48 -7.99 -6.66
C LEU A 122 4.12 -8.69 -6.77
N ALA A 123 3.56 -8.77 -7.99
CA ALA A 123 2.32 -9.48 -8.25
C ALA A 123 2.42 -10.97 -7.88
N LYS A 124 3.52 -11.63 -8.24
CA LYS A 124 3.78 -13.03 -7.89
C LYS A 124 3.83 -13.24 -6.37
N ASP A 125 4.45 -12.32 -5.63
CA ASP A 125 4.51 -12.39 -4.18
C ASP A 125 3.11 -12.26 -3.56
N PHE A 126 2.27 -11.33 -4.04
CA PHE A 126 0.88 -11.22 -3.61
C PHE A 126 0.11 -12.53 -3.86
N ILE A 127 0.18 -13.05 -5.09
CA ILE A 127 -0.50 -14.29 -5.49
C ILE A 127 -0.06 -15.47 -4.61
N MET A 128 1.25 -15.62 -4.38
CA MET A 128 1.78 -16.70 -3.56
C MET A 128 1.28 -16.60 -2.12
N ARG A 129 1.35 -15.40 -1.51
CA ARG A 129 0.92 -15.20 -0.12
C ARG A 129 -0.58 -15.37 0.07
N ILE A 130 -1.40 -14.94 -0.89
CA ILE A 130 -2.84 -15.18 -0.86
C ILE A 130 -3.12 -16.68 -1.02
N GLY A 131 -2.40 -17.36 -1.92
CA GLY A 131 -2.50 -18.81 -2.13
C GLY A 131 -2.17 -19.61 -0.87
N ASP A 132 -1.10 -19.24 -0.16
CA ASP A 132 -0.75 -19.83 1.14
C ASP A 132 -1.90 -19.65 2.14
N ARG A 133 -2.56 -18.49 2.16
CA ARG A 133 -3.68 -18.22 3.08
C ARG A 133 -4.92 -19.04 2.74
N ILE A 134 -5.26 -19.20 1.46
CA ILE A 134 -6.36 -20.06 1.01
C ILE A 134 -6.09 -21.51 1.40
N THR A 135 -4.90 -22.02 1.05
CA THR A 135 -4.54 -23.43 1.26
C THR A 135 -4.37 -23.80 2.72
N SER A 136 -3.96 -22.85 3.57
CA SER A 136 -3.79 -23.09 5.00
C SER A 136 -5.08 -23.49 5.72
N GLY A 137 -6.26 -23.11 5.21
CA GLY A 137 -7.55 -23.34 5.88
C GLY A 137 -7.67 -22.67 7.26
N VAL A 138 -6.70 -21.84 7.66
CA VAL A 138 -6.59 -21.21 8.99
C VAL A 138 -7.64 -20.12 9.19
N LEU A 139 -8.23 -19.63 8.10
CA LEU A 139 -9.22 -18.57 8.12
C LEU A 139 -10.59 -19.20 7.80
N GLY A 140 -11.58 -18.97 8.64
CA GLY A 140 -12.97 -19.22 8.30
C GLY A 140 -13.47 -18.14 7.35
N TRP A 141 -12.96 -18.14 6.11
CA TRP A 141 -13.23 -17.09 5.13
C TRP A 141 -14.75 -16.90 4.97
N SER A 142 -15.22 -15.68 5.17
CA SER A 142 -16.60 -15.35 4.83
C SER A 142 -16.77 -15.45 3.31
N ARG A 143 -18.00 -15.68 2.81
CA ARG A 143 -18.27 -15.70 1.37
C ARG A 143 -17.72 -14.44 0.67
N ARG A 144 -17.76 -13.29 1.35
CA ARG A 144 -17.26 -12.01 0.84
C ARG A 144 -15.75 -12.02 0.63
N GLN A 145 -14.99 -12.53 1.59
CA GLN A 145 -13.53 -12.61 1.47
C GLN A 145 -13.10 -13.54 0.33
N ILE A 146 -13.84 -14.64 0.11
CA ILE A 146 -13.63 -15.54 -1.04
C ILE A 146 -13.84 -14.80 -2.36
N TYR A 147 -14.92 -14.02 -2.49
CA TYR A 147 -15.17 -13.22 -3.69
C TYR A 147 -14.07 -12.19 -3.94
N MET A 148 -13.60 -11.50 -2.90
CA MET A 148 -12.53 -10.51 -3.03
C MET A 148 -11.22 -11.12 -3.50
N VAL A 149 -10.87 -12.30 -2.97
CA VAL A 149 -9.69 -13.01 -3.44
C VAL A 149 -9.85 -13.58 -4.83
N MET A 150 -11.02 -14.13 -5.19
CA MET A 150 -11.29 -14.49 -6.57
C MET A 150 -11.17 -13.31 -7.52
N LEU A 151 -11.64 -12.12 -7.12
CA LEU A 151 -11.54 -10.91 -7.92
C LEU A 151 -10.07 -10.51 -8.11
N ILE A 152 -9.23 -10.62 -7.08
CA ILE A 152 -7.79 -10.40 -7.20
C ILE A 152 -7.12 -11.39 -8.14
N TYR A 153 -7.38 -12.69 -8.00
CA TYR A 153 -6.83 -13.70 -8.91
C TYR A 153 -7.29 -13.45 -10.35
N LEU A 154 -8.53 -13.02 -10.55
CA LEU A 154 -9.05 -12.63 -11.86
C LEU A 154 -8.32 -11.38 -12.39
N CYS A 155 -8.16 -10.34 -11.58
CA CYS A 155 -7.42 -9.13 -11.94
C CYS A 155 -5.98 -9.46 -12.33
N PHE A 156 -5.27 -10.26 -11.54
CA PHE A 156 -3.91 -10.69 -11.86
C PHE A 156 -3.84 -11.60 -13.09
N GLY A 157 -4.83 -12.48 -13.29
CA GLY A 157 -4.93 -13.31 -14.49
C GLY A 157 -5.15 -12.46 -15.75
N ILE A 158 -6.02 -11.45 -15.68
CA ILE A 158 -6.27 -10.49 -16.76
C ILE A 158 -5.01 -9.66 -17.03
N LEU A 159 -4.34 -9.15 -16.00
CA LEU A 159 -3.08 -8.43 -16.15
C LEU A 159 -2.02 -9.29 -16.82
N ALA A 160 -1.82 -10.54 -16.39
CA ALA A 160 -0.88 -11.45 -17.02
C ALA A 160 -1.20 -11.70 -18.50
N LEU A 161 -2.49 -11.80 -18.87
CA LEU A 161 -2.92 -11.95 -20.27
C LEU A 161 -2.71 -10.68 -21.10
N LEU A 162 -2.99 -9.50 -20.54
CA LEU A 162 -2.76 -8.21 -21.21
C LEU A 162 -1.27 -7.97 -21.48
N TYR A 163 -0.40 -8.27 -20.51
CA TYR A 163 1.05 -8.14 -20.65
C TYR A 163 1.68 -9.26 -21.52
N SER A 164 1.01 -10.39 -21.70
CA SER A 164 1.44 -11.45 -22.63
C SER A 164 0.95 -11.23 -24.07
N SER A 165 0.14 -10.20 -24.32
CA SER A 165 -0.41 -9.89 -25.64
C SER A 165 0.57 -9.02 -26.44
N PRO A 166 0.96 -9.40 -27.67
CA PRO A 166 1.97 -8.68 -28.48
C PRO A 166 1.50 -7.34 -29.05
N ILE A 167 0.37 -6.80 -28.57
CA ILE A 167 -0.21 -5.52 -29.02
C ILE A 167 0.30 -4.35 -28.15
N PHE A 168 0.86 -4.63 -26.98
CA PHE A 168 1.39 -3.63 -26.02
C PHE A 168 2.91 -3.75 -25.79
N GLN A 169 3.63 -4.52 -26.62
CA GLN A 169 5.09 -4.44 -26.77
C GLN A 169 5.46 -3.56 -27.96
#